data_AF-A0A959NSQ2-F1
#
_entry.id   AF-A0A959NSQ2-F1
#
_cell.length_a   1.000
_cell.length_b   1.000
_cell.length_c   1.000
_cell.angle_alpha   90.00
_cell.angle_beta   90.00
_cell.angle_gamma   90.00
#
_symmetry.space_group_name_H-M   'P 1'
#
loop_
_entity.id
_entity.type
_entity.pdbx_description
1 polymer ?
#
loop_
_entity_poly.entity_id
_entity_poly.type
_entity_poly.pdbx_seq_one_letter_code
_entity_poly.pdbx_strand_id
1 'polypeptide(L)'
;MINKNTKSTYSLKPQRKVGIFDYPFTLNPYIGCEMQCTYCFVPGPVIKTTRSDFFQNVQVKINFEQMLKKELEKYSTLPQHLKRVQIGVTTELFQPKVTNYMKTTLGYDLIEETLKVFKANWDAGNKWMLHILTKNHNIISYLPLLKTMKDMIQVEFSFIHHDDTISREYEKYTSSITKRLDAVDQLSKEGIFVRIMAMPFYGDQNDLTKLKDMVFNAGAQAFKNKSLNYYEWNKIKNINPLDPLSRSKTKTNIHIPSLIIKSGEDILPHSTKTVLLPKKRKRKEKFINWSVKPGAGLELQTVSVADMGYLSINSIDWGYLK
;
A
#
# COMPACT_ATOMS: atom_id res chain seq x y z
N MET A 1 21.43 8.92 -3.04
CA MET A 1 21.39 9.89 -4.14
C MET A 1 20.37 9.41 -5.18
N ILE A 2 19.70 10.33 -5.86
CA ILE A 2 18.78 9.97 -6.95
C ILE A 2 19.63 9.82 -8.19
N ASN A 3 19.86 8.57 -8.56
CA ASN A 3 20.99 8.22 -9.42
C ASN A 3 20.59 7.87 -10.84
N LYS A 4 19.29 7.66 -11.10
CA LYS A 4 18.78 7.29 -12.42
C LYS A 4 17.36 7.80 -12.65
N ASN A 5 17.21 8.61 -13.68
CA ASN A 5 15.92 8.85 -14.32
C ASN A 5 15.71 7.73 -15.34
N THR A 6 14.58 7.04 -15.24
CA THR A 6 14.25 5.91 -16.12
C THR A 6 12.90 6.14 -16.77
N LYS A 7 12.73 5.62 -17.98
CA LYS A 7 11.41 5.53 -18.59
C LYS A 7 10.70 4.29 -18.03
N SER A 8 9.55 4.52 -17.42
CA SER A 8 8.57 3.50 -17.05
C SER A 8 8.13 2.72 -18.28
N THR A 9 8.23 1.39 -18.20
CA THR A 9 7.57 0.47 -19.15
C THR A 9 6.12 0.20 -18.75
N TYR A 10 5.78 0.41 -17.48
CA TYR A 10 4.44 0.31 -16.91
C TYR A 10 4.36 1.10 -15.60
N SER A 11 3.24 1.78 -15.36
CA SER A 11 2.98 2.49 -14.11
C SER A 11 2.01 1.70 -13.22
N LEU A 12 1.00 1.10 -13.84
CA LEU A 12 -0.03 0.29 -13.22
C LEU A 12 0.24 -1.20 -13.51
N LYS A 13 0.62 -1.97 -12.48
CA LYS A 13 1.01 -3.38 -12.63
C LYS A 13 -0.13 -4.33 -12.26
N PRO A 14 -0.70 -5.07 -13.23
CA PRO A 14 -1.64 -6.17 -12.97
C PRO A 14 -1.05 -7.22 -12.04
N GLN A 15 -1.79 -7.62 -11.00
CA GLN A 15 -1.41 -8.71 -10.13
C GLN A 15 -1.87 -10.06 -10.69
N ARG A 16 -1.01 -11.05 -10.48
CA ARG A 16 -1.19 -12.43 -10.94
C ARG A 16 -2.05 -13.27 -10.00
N LYS A 17 -2.17 -12.83 -8.74
CA LYS A 17 -3.03 -13.42 -7.72
C LYS A 17 -3.95 -12.31 -7.23
N VAL A 18 -5.25 -12.55 -7.34
CA VAL A 18 -6.27 -11.68 -6.79
C VAL A 18 -7.09 -12.55 -5.84
N GLY A 19 -6.65 -12.62 -4.58
CA GLY A 19 -7.42 -13.19 -3.48
C GLY A 19 -8.26 -12.14 -2.77
N ILE A 20 -8.94 -12.54 -1.69
CA ILE A 20 -9.77 -11.64 -0.86
C ILE A 20 -8.98 -10.45 -0.31
N PHE A 21 -7.67 -10.63 -0.06
CA PHE A 21 -6.80 -9.62 0.54
C PHE A 21 -5.83 -8.96 -0.47
N ASP A 22 -5.87 -9.35 -1.74
CA ASP A 22 -4.96 -8.84 -2.76
C ASP A 22 -5.63 -7.76 -3.60
N TYR A 23 -4.87 -6.72 -3.95
CA TYR A 23 -5.32 -5.72 -4.90
C TYR A 23 -5.09 -6.22 -6.34
N PRO A 24 -6.04 -6.02 -7.26
CA PRO A 24 -5.89 -6.37 -8.67
C PRO A 24 -4.70 -5.67 -9.34
N PHE A 25 -4.34 -4.48 -8.87
CA PHE A 25 -3.22 -3.71 -9.38
C PHE A 25 -2.32 -3.19 -8.25
N THR A 26 -1.04 -3.02 -8.58
CA THR A 26 -0.08 -2.31 -7.72
C THR A 26 0.61 -1.21 -8.49
N LEU A 27 0.99 -0.15 -7.79
CA LEU A 27 1.63 1.02 -8.39
C LEU A 27 2.81 1.48 -7.53
N ASN A 28 3.97 1.67 -8.18
CA ASN A 28 5.21 2.09 -7.55
C ASN A 28 5.91 3.12 -8.45
N PRO A 29 5.87 4.42 -8.10
CA PRO A 29 6.50 5.50 -8.89
C PRO A 29 8.03 5.41 -8.91
N TYR A 30 8.60 4.74 -7.91
CA TYR A 30 10.04 4.65 -7.70
C TYR A 30 10.51 3.20 -7.58
N ILE A 31 11.81 2.99 -7.80
CA ILE A 31 12.54 1.80 -7.39
C ILE A 31 13.61 2.24 -6.40
N GLY A 32 13.64 1.62 -5.22
CA GLY A 32 14.45 2.08 -4.09
C GLY A 32 13.59 2.76 -3.01
N CYS A 33 14.16 2.97 -1.82
CA CYS A 33 13.46 3.59 -0.70
C CYS A 33 14.47 4.18 0.29
N GLU A 34 14.36 5.44 0.66
CA GLU A 34 15.34 6.06 1.58
C GLU A 34 15.09 5.78 3.07
N MET A 35 14.03 5.05 3.40
CA MET A 35 13.59 4.81 4.79
C MET A 35 14.48 3.85 5.59
N GLN A 36 15.25 2.99 4.90
CA GLN A 36 16.26 2.13 5.54
C GLN A 36 15.77 1.26 6.71
N CYS A 37 14.53 0.78 6.68
CA CYS A 37 14.04 -0.12 7.72
C CYS A 37 14.89 -1.40 7.78
N THR A 38 15.39 -1.76 8.96
CA THR A 38 16.29 -2.92 9.13
C THR A 38 15.60 -4.22 8.72
N TYR A 39 14.31 -4.36 9.04
CA TYR A 39 13.48 -5.51 8.65
C TYR A 39 13.00 -5.53 7.19
N CYS A 40 13.33 -4.54 6.36
CA CYS A 40 12.74 -4.43 5.02
C CYS A 40 13.09 -5.64 4.15
N PHE A 41 12.06 -6.33 3.66
CA PHE A 41 12.22 -7.52 2.82
C PHE A 41 12.24 -7.20 1.33
N VAL A 42 12.03 -5.96 0.91
CA VAL A 42 11.90 -5.62 -0.53
C VAL A 42 13.20 -5.84 -1.33
N PRO A 43 14.41 -5.45 -0.87
CA PRO A 43 15.62 -5.46 -1.69
C PRO A 43 15.96 -6.85 -2.27
N GLY A 44 16.18 -7.84 -1.41
CA GLY A 44 16.56 -9.19 -1.85
C GLY A 44 15.39 -10.02 -2.38
N PRO A 45 14.40 -10.35 -1.53
CA PRO A 45 13.21 -11.13 -1.88
C PRO A 45 12.39 -10.69 -3.10
N VAL A 46 12.24 -9.38 -3.32
CA VAL A 46 11.25 -8.85 -4.28
C VAL A 46 11.93 -8.23 -5.49
N ILE A 47 12.85 -7.29 -5.28
CA ILE A 47 13.51 -6.52 -6.35
C ILE A 47 14.78 -7.22 -6.84
N LYS A 48 15.36 -8.13 -6.03
CA LYS A 48 16.63 -8.83 -6.31
C LYS A 48 17.82 -7.87 -6.49
N THR A 49 17.91 -6.88 -5.62
CA THR A 49 19.08 -5.97 -5.49
C THR A 49 19.68 -6.05 -4.09
N THR A 50 20.86 -5.47 -3.90
CA THR A 50 21.50 -5.35 -2.59
C THR A 50 20.78 -4.30 -1.74
N ARG A 51 20.91 -4.41 -0.42
CA ARG A 51 20.33 -3.44 0.53
C ARG A 51 20.97 -2.06 0.35
N SER A 52 22.30 -2.01 0.23
CA SER A 52 23.04 -0.77 -0.06
C SER A 52 22.51 -0.06 -1.30
N ASP A 53 22.40 -0.76 -2.44
CA ASP A 53 21.90 -0.17 -3.68
C ASP A 53 20.45 0.33 -3.53
N PHE A 54 19.56 -0.51 -2.98
CA PHE A 54 18.15 -0.14 -2.82
C PHE A 54 17.90 1.08 -1.94
N PHE A 55 18.66 1.19 -0.84
CA PHE A 55 18.44 2.24 0.16
C PHE A 55 19.17 3.54 -0.16
N GLN A 56 20.27 3.46 -0.92
CA GLN A 56 21.06 4.63 -1.28
C GLN A 56 20.70 5.16 -2.66
N ASN A 57 20.12 4.34 -3.54
CA ASN A 57 19.82 4.72 -4.92
C ASN A 57 18.31 4.61 -5.16
N VAL A 58 17.65 5.76 -5.32
CA VAL A 58 16.26 5.82 -5.77
C VAL A 58 16.23 6.15 -7.26
N GLN A 59 15.56 5.29 -8.02
CA GLN A 59 15.30 5.50 -9.45
C GLN A 59 13.91 6.06 -9.62
N VAL A 60 13.81 7.18 -10.34
CA VAL A 60 12.53 7.82 -10.62
C VAL A 60 12.08 7.50 -12.04
N LYS A 61 10.78 7.25 -12.19
CA LYS A 61 10.14 6.99 -13.47
C LYS A 61 9.59 8.31 -14.03
N ILE A 62 10.28 8.93 -14.98
CA ILE A 62 10.01 10.33 -15.40
C ILE A 62 8.84 10.51 -16.38
N ASN A 63 8.31 9.41 -16.94
CA ASN A 63 7.16 9.38 -17.84
C ASN A 63 5.96 8.64 -17.22
N PHE A 64 5.93 8.58 -15.88
CA PHE A 64 5.08 7.66 -15.15
C PHE A 64 3.60 8.01 -15.26
N GLU A 65 3.26 9.30 -15.14
CA GLU A 65 1.91 9.83 -15.26
C GLU A 65 1.37 9.70 -16.69
N GLN A 66 2.23 9.84 -17.71
CA GLN A 66 1.83 9.66 -19.11
C GLN A 66 1.54 8.20 -19.42
N MET A 67 2.35 7.28 -18.89
CA MET A 67 2.10 5.85 -18.99
C MET A 67 0.84 5.45 -18.20
N LEU A 68 0.65 6.02 -17.01
CA LEU A 68 -0.53 5.78 -16.18
C LEU A 68 -1.82 6.18 -16.89
N LYS A 69 -1.87 7.35 -17.55
CA LYS A 69 -3.03 7.77 -18.36
C LYS A 69 -3.41 6.72 -19.40
N LYS A 70 -2.44 6.21 -20.16
CA LYS A 70 -2.66 5.17 -21.17
C LYS A 70 -3.15 3.86 -20.57
N GLU A 71 -2.62 3.47 -19.42
CA GLU A 71 -2.99 2.23 -18.74
C GLU A 71 -4.38 2.29 -18.10
N LEU A 72 -4.77 3.43 -17.49
CA LEU A 72 -6.12 3.60 -16.94
C LEU A 72 -7.19 3.56 -18.03
N GLU A 73 -6.90 4.12 -19.21
CA GLU A 73 -7.78 4.03 -20.38
C GLU A 73 -7.86 2.59 -20.91
N LYS A 74 -6.71 1.93 -21.06
CA LYS A 74 -6.64 0.53 -21.48
C LYS A 74 -7.51 -0.41 -20.61
N TYR A 75 -7.64 -0.11 -19.31
CA TYR A 75 -8.42 -0.88 -18.35
C TYR A 75 -9.77 -0.23 -18.00
N SER A 76 -10.24 0.75 -18.77
CA SER A 76 -11.49 1.49 -18.51
C SER A 76 -12.73 0.60 -18.54
N THR A 77 -12.70 -0.50 -19.29
CA THR A 77 -13.80 -1.46 -19.43
C THR A 77 -13.83 -2.56 -18.36
N LEU A 78 -12.88 -2.57 -17.42
CA LEU A 78 -12.90 -3.55 -16.35
C LEU A 78 -14.12 -3.38 -15.43
N PRO A 79 -14.66 -4.46 -14.87
CA PRO A 79 -15.60 -4.39 -13.76
C PRO A 79 -15.09 -3.53 -12.60
N GLN A 80 -15.99 -2.80 -11.95
CA GLN A 80 -15.66 -1.82 -10.91
C GLN A 80 -14.86 -2.43 -9.75
N HIS A 81 -15.17 -3.68 -9.37
CA HIS A 81 -14.47 -4.41 -8.31
C HIS A 81 -13.00 -4.76 -8.63
N LEU A 82 -12.61 -4.70 -9.91
CA LEU A 82 -11.23 -4.92 -10.35
C LEU A 82 -10.43 -3.61 -10.45
N LYS A 83 -11.09 -2.44 -10.45
CA LYS A 83 -10.44 -1.12 -10.53
C LYS A 83 -9.95 -0.64 -9.16
N ARG A 84 -9.08 -1.44 -8.53
CA ARG A 84 -8.48 -1.13 -7.22
C ARG A 84 -6.96 -1.25 -7.29
N VAL A 85 -6.25 -0.27 -6.74
CA VAL A 85 -4.80 -0.13 -6.85
C VAL A 85 -4.18 -0.01 -5.47
N GLN A 86 -3.25 -0.91 -5.13
CA GLN A 86 -2.38 -0.71 -3.98
C GLN A 86 -1.16 0.10 -4.38
N ILE A 87 -0.94 1.21 -3.69
CA ILE A 87 0.15 2.13 -3.98
C ILE A 87 1.20 2.01 -2.86
N GLY A 88 2.49 1.97 -3.22
CA GLY A 88 3.59 1.92 -2.24
C GLY A 88 3.94 0.51 -1.74
N VAL A 89 3.77 -0.50 -2.60
CA VAL A 89 3.97 -1.92 -2.23
C VAL A 89 5.45 -2.26 -2.08
N THR A 90 6.32 -1.66 -2.90
CA THR A 90 7.76 -1.96 -2.94
C THR A 90 8.63 -0.71 -2.77
N THR A 91 8.03 0.42 -2.39
CA THR A 91 8.73 1.70 -2.17
C THR A 91 7.86 2.58 -1.28
N GLU A 92 8.47 3.49 -0.53
CA GLU A 92 7.73 4.56 0.14
C GLU A 92 7.39 5.65 -0.89
N LEU A 93 6.17 6.16 -0.85
CA LEU A 93 5.73 7.19 -1.79
C LEU A 93 6.23 8.57 -1.39
N PHE A 94 6.08 8.91 -0.12
CA PHE A 94 6.31 10.27 0.35
C PHE A 94 7.75 10.42 0.85
N GLN A 95 8.71 10.15 -0.04
CA GLN A 95 10.14 10.27 0.25
C GLN A 95 10.59 11.73 0.10
N PRO A 96 11.00 12.41 1.20
CA PRO A 96 11.41 13.82 1.14
C PRO A 96 12.49 14.11 0.08
N LYS A 97 13.55 13.29 -0.04
CA LYS A 97 14.62 13.61 -1.01
C LYS A 97 14.13 13.47 -2.45
N VAL A 98 13.28 12.48 -2.71
CA VAL A 98 12.70 12.24 -4.04
C VAL A 98 11.76 13.38 -4.41
N THR A 99 10.88 13.77 -3.49
CA THR A 99 9.95 14.88 -3.69
C THR A 99 10.69 16.18 -3.96
N ASN A 100 11.73 16.48 -3.16
CA ASN A 100 12.55 17.67 -3.34
C ASN A 100 13.23 17.68 -4.71
N TYR A 101 13.91 16.60 -5.09
CA TYR A 101 14.56 16.48 -6.40
C TYR A 101 13.59 16.65 -7.56
N MET A 102 12.41 16.01 -7.51
CA MET A 102 11.40 16.15 -8.57
C MET A 102 10.99 17.62 -8.74
N LYS A 103 10.73 18.32 -7.63
CA LYS A 103 10.36 19.73 -7.64
C LYS A 103 11.49 20.63 -8.13
N THR A 104 12.70 20.47 -7.60
CA THR A 104 13.82 21.40 -7.87
C THR A 104 14.52 21.14 -9.20
N THR A 105 14.57 19.89 -9.66
CA THR A 105 15.33 19.51 -10.86
C THR A 105 14.42 19.29 -12.07
N LEU A 106 13.22 18.74 -11.88
CA LEU A 106 12.30 18.47 -12.98
C LEU A 106 11.09 19.41 -13.02
N GLY A 107 10.92 20.26 -12.00
CA GLY A 107 9.91 21.32 -11.98
C GLY A 107 8.49 20.85 -11.63
N TYR A 108 8.30 19.62 -11.15
CA TYR A 108 6.97 19.10 -10.79
C TYR A 108 7.02 18.07 -9.66
N ASP A 109 5.86 17.79 -9.06
CA ASP A 109 5.71 16.76 -8.03
C ASP A 109 5.09 15.49 -8.62
N LEU A 110 5.90 14.42 -8.75
CA LEU A 110 5.44 13.17 -9.36
C LEU A 110 4.25 12.53 -8.62
N ILE A 111 4.21 12.66 -7.29
CA ILE A 111 3.14 12.07 -6.49
C ILE A 111 1.84 12.85 -6.70
N GLU A 112 1.93 14.18 -6.67
CA GLU A 112 0.79 15.05 -6.95
C GLU A 112 0.22 14.79 -8.36
N GLU A 113 1.08 14.73 -9.37
CA GLU A 113 0.67 14.45 -10.76
C GLU A 113 0.06 13.05 -10.91
N THR A 114 0.60 12.05 -10.21
CA THR A 114 0.03 10.70 -10.16
C THR A 114 -1.40 10.73 -9.58
N LEU A 115 -1.60 11.43 -8.47
CA LEU A 115 -2.92 11.57 -7.84
C LEU A 115 -3.90 12.34 -8.72
N LYS A 116 -3.46 13.42 -9.38
CA LYS A 116 -4.27 14.18 -10.35
C LYS A 116 -4.72 13.34 -11.54
N VAL A 117 -3.87 12.46 -12.06
CA VAL A 117 -4.26 11.54 -13.16
C VAL A 117 -5.40 10.62 -12.73
N PHE A 118 -5.30 10.08 -11.51
CA PHE A 118 -6.35 9.26 -10.92
C PHE A 118 -7.64 10.06 -10.70
N LYS A 119 -7.54 11.25 -10.11
CA LYS A 119 -8.69 12.13 -9.89
C LYS A 119 -9.38 12.52 -11.20
N ALA A 120 -8.62 12.88 -12.24
CA ALA A 120 -9.20 13.21 -13.54
C ALA A 120 -9.95 12.02 -14.16
N ASN A 121 -9.41 10.80 -14.04
CA ASN A 121 -10.10 9.58 -14.48
C ASN A 121 -11.38 9.33 -13.66
N TRP A 122 -11.31 9.53 -12.34
CA TRP A 122 -12.47 9.42 -11.47
C TRP A 122 -13.56 10.40 -11.88
N ASP A 123 -13.22 11.67 -12.08
CA ASP A 123 -14.18 12.71 -12.46
C ASP A 123 -14.81 12.44 -13.84
N ALA A 124 -14.06 11.83 -14.77
CA ALA A 124 -14.54 11.37 -16.07
C ALA A 124 -15.36 10.05 -16.04
N GLY A 125 -15.65 9.50 -14.85
CA GLY A 125 -16.44 8.28 -14.70
C GLY A 125 -15.63 6.97 -14.74
N ASN A 126 -14.34 7.02 -15.05
CA ASN A 126 -13.43 5.89 -14.89
C ASN A 126 -12.98 5.78 -13.43
N LYS A 127 -13.86 5.27 -12.56
CA LYS A 127 -13.67 5.22 -11.11
C LYS A 127 -12.63 4.16 -10.70
N TRP A 128 -11.52 4.56 -10.07
CA TRP A 128 -10.47 3.66 -9.53
C TRP A 128 -10.30 3.86 -8.04
N MET A 129 -10.23 2.81 -7.20
CA MET A 129 -9.84 3.00 -5.79
C MET A 129 -8.36 2.96 -5.61
N LEU A 130 -7.87 3.84 -4.73
CA LEU A 130 -6.49 3.88 -4.32
C LEU A 130 -6.39 3.46 -2.86
N HIS A 131 -5.52 2.48 -2.59
CA HIS A 131 -5.10 2.14 -1.26
C HIS A 131 -3.63 2.52 -1.10
N ILE A 132 -3.39 3.64 -0.44
CA ILE A 132 -2.07 4.23 -0.26
C ILE A 132 -1.46 3.68 1.03
N LEU A 133 -0.39 2.89 0.91
CA LEU A 133 0.37 2.41 2.06
C LEU A 133 1.57 3.35 2.31
N THR A 134 1.72 3.84 3.54
CA THR A 134 2.86 4.70 3.92
C THR A 134 3.29 4.49 5.37
N LYS A 135 4.50 4.96 5.69
CA LYS A 135 5.02 5.15 7.06
C LYS A 135 5.37 6.61 7.34
N ASN A 136 5.03 7.53 6.45
CA ASN A 136 5.53 8.90 6.51
C ASN A 136 4.41 9.93 6.60
N HIS A 137 4.50 10.84 7.56
CA HIS A 137 3.56 11.94 7.76
C HIS A 137 3.52 12.94 6.59
N ASN A 138 4.51 12.90 5.68
CA ASN A 138 4.59 13.77 4.51
C ASN A 138 3.39 13.65 3.55
N ILE A 139 2.55 12.61 3.68
CA ILE A 139 1.27 12.55 2.98
C ILE A 139 0.38 13.78 3.28
N ILE A 140 0.54 14.40 4.45
CA ILE A 140 -0.22 15.60 4.85
C ILE A 140 0.06 16.80 3.94
N SER A 141 1.23 16.89 3.30
CA SER A 141 1.50 17.94 2.30
C SER A 141 0.57 17.87 1.09
N TYR A 142 -0.12 16.75 0.89
CA TYR A 142 -1.09 16.53 -0.18
C TYR A 142 -2.54 16.58 0.32
N LEU A 143 -2.78 16.90 1.60
CA LEU A 143 -4.11 16.90 2.22
C LEU A 143 -5.15 17.70 1.42
N PRO A 144 -4.86 18.90 0.88
CA PRO A 144 -5.83 19.64 0.07
C PRO A 144 -6.33 18.83 -1.15
N LEU A 145 -5.44 18.11 -1.83
CA LEU A 145 -5.80 17.25 -2.96
C LEU A 145 -6.54 16.00 -2.47
N LEU A 146 -6.02 15.33 -1.44
CA LEU A 146 -6.59 14.10 -0.89
C LEU A 146 -8.02 14.29 -0.38
N LYS A 147 -8.35 15.46 0.19
CA LYS A 147 -9.71 15.84 0.61
C LYS A 147 -10.71 15.77 -0.55
N THR A 148 -10.29 16.21 -1.75
CA THR A 148 -11.13 16.12 -2.97
C THR A 148 -11.25 14.71 -3.54
N MET A 149 -10.52 13.75 -2.96
CA MET A 149 -10.44 12.36 -3.38
C MET A 149 -10.91 11.40 -2.28
N LYS A 150 -11.56 11.88 -1.21
CA LYS A 150 -11.93 11.07 -0.03
C LYS A 150 -12.76 9.81 -0.37
N ASP A 151 -13.61 9.89 -1.40
CA ASP A 151 -14.41 8.74 -1.87
C ASP A 151 -13.59 7.76 -2.72
N MET A 152 -12.39 8.15 -3.15
CA MET A 152 -11.50 7.39 -4.01
C MET A 152 -10.36 6.70 -3.22
N ILE A 153 -9.98 7.26 -2.07
CA ILE A 153 -8.75 6.87 -1.37
C ILE A 153 -9.03 6.21 -0.02
N GLN A 154 -8.19 5.23 0.30
CA GLN A 154 -7.94 4.77 1.65
C GLN A 154 -6.46 4.91 1.94
N VAL A 155 -6.13 5.41 3.13
CA VAL A 155 -4.74 5.54 3.59
C VAL A 155 -4.48 4.45 4.63
N GLU A 156 -3.41 3.68 4.44
CA GLU A 156 -2.92 2.73 5.41
C GLU A 156 -1.57 3.21 5.96
N PHE A 157 -1.52 3.49 7.26
CA PHE A 157 -0.25 3.72 7.94
C PHE A 157 0.30 2.42 8.52
N SER A 158 1.59 2.20 8.33
CA SER A 158 2.29 1.11 8.99
C SER A 158 2.97 1.58 10.28
N PHE A 159 2.84 0.79 11.33
CA PHE A 159 3.43 1.01 12.65
C PHE A 159 4.19 -0.25 13.05
N ILE A 160 5.40 -0.11 13.58
CA ILE A 160 6.17 -1.26 14.12
C ILE A 160 5.91 -1.46 15.63
N HIS A 161 5.63 -0.37 16.35
CA HIS A 161 5.41 -0.31 17.78
C HIS A 161 4.55 0.92 18.10
N HIS A 162 4.09 1.06 19.35
CA HIS A 162 3.49 2.30 19.87
C HIS A 162 4.51 3.29 20.46
N ASP A 163 5.80 2.93 20.52
CA ASP A 163 6.84 3.70 21.20
C ASP A 163 7.86 4.20 20.17
N ASP A 164 8.16 5.49 20.22
CA ASP A 164 9.10 6.14 19.31
C ASP A 164 10.55 5.68 19.48
N THR A 165 10.98 5.47 20.72
CA THR A 165 12.33 4.99 21.06
C THR A 165 12.56 3.62 20.45
N ILE A 166 11.60 2.71 20.61
CA ILE A 166 11.66 1.36 20.05
C ILE A 166 11.56 1.41 18.52
N SER A 167 10.66 2.23 17.98
CA SER A 167 10.54 2.40 16.52
C SER A 167 11.85 2.86 15.87
N ARG A 168 12.64 3.71 16.53
CA ARG A 168 13.91 4.23 16.01
C ARG A 168 15.00 3.17 15.88
N GLU A 169 14.96 2.11 16.66
CA GLU A 169 15.90 0.97 16.53
C GLU A 169 15.77 0.26 15.17
N TYR A 170 14.57 0.30 14.57
CA TYR A 170 14.25 -0.44 13.33
C TYR A 170 13.93 0.46 12.14
N GLU A 171 13.41 1.66 12.38
CA GLU A 171 12.88 2.60 11.38
C GLU A 171 13.47 4.01 11.57
N LYS A 172 14.81 4.09 11.68
CA LYS A 172 15.52 5.33 11.98
C LYS A 172 15.14 6.53 11.08
N TYR A 173 14.93 6.30 9.78
CA TYR A 173 14.71 7.36 8.79
C TYR A 173 13.24 7.52 8.36
N THR A 174 12.30 6.88 9.04
CA THR A 174 10.85 7.10 8.83
C THR A 174 10.31 8.19 9.76
N SER A 175 9.04 8.57 9.62
CA SER A 175 8.36 9.39 10.64
C SER A 175 8.35 8.69 11.99
N SER A 176 8.38 9.47 13.07
CA SER A 176 8.04 8.97 14.40
C SER A 176 6.60 8.42 14.42
N ILE A 177 6.33 7.50 15.34
CA ILE A 177 5.00 7.04 15.74
C ILE A 177 4.11 8.24 16.04
N THR A 178 4.58 9.20 16.84
CA THR A 178 3.83 10.42 17.16
C THR A 178 3.41 11.19 15.90
N LYS A 179 4.34 11.45 14.97
CA LYS A 179 4.02 12.13 13.71
C LYS A 179 3.07 11.33 12.81
N ARG A 180 3.13 9.99 12.85
CA ARG A 180 2.17 9.15 12.12
C ARG A 180 0.78 9.26 12.74
N LEU A 181 0.66 9.30 14.07
CA LEU A 181 -0.62 9.51 14.76
C LEU A 181 -1.21 10.89 14.43
N ASP A 182 -0.40 11.95 14.44
CA ASP A 182 -0.85 13.29 14.03
C ASP A 182 -1.36 13.31 12.59
N ALA A 183 -0.73 12.52 11.70
CA ALA A 183 -1.19 12.40 10.31
C ALA A 183 -2.49 11.59 10.22
N VAL A 184 -2.64 10.53 11.02
CA VAL A 184 -3.89 9.76 11.12
C VAL A 184 -5.03 10.67 11.56
N ASP A 185 -4.84 11.49 12.60
CA ASP A 185 -5.82 12.44 13.10
C ASP A 185 -6.24 13.46 12.03
N GLN A 186 -5.27 14.11 11.38
CA GLN A 186 -5.54 15.11 10.35
C GLN A 186 -6.30 14.53 9.15
N LEU A 187 -5.91 13.35 8.66
CA LEU A 187 -6.60 12.70 7.55
C LEU A 187 -8.02 12.27 7.95
N SER A 188 -8.17 11.69 9.14
CA SER A 188 -9.47 11.19 9.63
C SER A 188 -10.47 12.34 9.86
N LYS A 189 -10.01 13.48 10.37
CA LYS A 189 -10.83 14.70 10.53
C LYS A 189 -11.38 15.26 9.21
N GLU A 190 -10.65 15.05 8.11
CA GLU A 190 -11.11 15.41 6.76
C GLU A 190 -12.02 14.34 6.13
N GLY A 191 -12.38 13.30 6.89
CA GLY A 191 -13.24 12.20 6.45
C GLY A 191 -12.55 11.23 5.50
N ILE A 192 -11.21 11.26 5.43
CA ILE A 192 -10.45 10.25 4.67
C ILE A 192 -10.38 8.99 5.49
N PHE A 193 -10.70 7.86 4.87
CA PHE A 193 -10.62 6.57 5.55
C PHE A 193 -9.16 6.19 5.83
N VAL A 194 -8.83 6.09 7.11
CA VAL A 194 -7.50 5.71 7.58
C VAL A 194 -7.54 4.36 8.28
N ARG A 195 -6.60 3.48 7.92
CA ARG A 195 -6.39 2.18 8.57
C ARG A 195 -4.94 2.00 8.97
N ILE A 196 -4.73 1.04 9.86
CA ILE A 196 -3.43 0.80 10.46
C ILE A 196 -2.98 -0.62 10.18
N MET A 197 -1.69 -0.73 9.87
CA MET A 197 -0.99 -1.98 9.68
C MET A 197 0.20 -2.08 10.65
N ALA A 198 -0.02 -2.81 11.73
CA ALA A 198 1.03 -3.26 12.64
C ALA A 198 1.78 -4.46 12.03
N MET A 199 2.51 -4.24 10.92
CA MET A 199 3.19 -5.31 10.16
C MET A 199 4.53 -4.84 9.56
N PRO A 200 5.68 -5.36 10.02
CA PRO A 200 5.81 -6.25 11.17
C PRO A 200 5.55 -5.50 12.48
N PHE A 201 4.90 -6.15 13.44
CA PHE A 201 4.79 -5.66 14.81
C PHE A 201 5.88 -6.26 15.70
N TYR A 202 6.59 -5.40 16.43
CA TYR A 202 7.51 -5.74 17.51
C TYR A 202 6.84 -5.44 18.84
N GLY A 203 7.07 -6.27 19.86
CA GLY A 203 6.39 -6.16 21.17
C GLY A 203 5.40 -7.29 21.42
N ASP A 204 4.69 -7.22 22.53
CA ASP A 204 3.74 -8.23 22.98
C ASP A 204 2.26 -7.83 22.75
N GLN A 205 1.33 -8.62 23.30
CA GLN A 205 -0.11 -8.35 23.24
C GLN A 205 -0.49 -7.01 23.87
N ASN A 206 0.13 -6.62 24.97
CA ASN A 206 -0.16 -5.38 25.69
C ASN A 206 0.33 -4.19 24.88
N ASP A 207 1.53 -4.28 24.31
CA ASP A 207 2.08 -3.26 23.42
C ASP A 207 1.19 -3.06 22.19
N LEU A 208 0.66 -4.16 21.64
CA LEU A 208 -0.23 -4.11 20.49
C LEU A 208 -1.59 -3.50 20.84
N THR A 209 -2.11 -3.81 22.03
CA THR A 209 -3.36 -3.24 22.54
C THR A 209 -3.22 -1.73 22.73
N LYS A 210 -2.13 -1.26 23.36
CA LYS A 210 -1.82 0.17 23.48
C LYS A 210 -1.76 0.85 22.12
N LEU A 211 -1.05 0.26 21.15
CA LEU A 211 -0.98 0.80 19.79
C LEU A 211 -2.39 0.93 19.20
N LYS A 212 -3.20 -0.12 19.32
CA LYS A 212 -4.56 -0.18 18.81
C LYS A 212 -5.42 0.96 19.38
N ASP A 213 -5.37 1.16 20.69
CA ASP A 213 -6.15 2.20 21.36
C ASP A 213 -5.68 3.59 20.94
N MET A 214 -4.36 3.82 20.86
CA MET A 214 -3.79 5.10 20.41
C MET A 214 -4.22 5.48 19.00
N VAL A 215 -4.17 4.54 18.05
CA VAL A 215 -4.54 4.83 16.66
C VAL A 215 -6.05 5.00 16.46
N PHE A 216 -6.88 4.29 17.22
CA PHE A 216 -8.34 4.50 17.20
C PHE A 216 -8.72 5.85 17.83
N ASN A 217 -8.05 6.25 18.91
CA ASN A 217 -8.24 7.59 19.49
C ASN A 217 -7.80 8.69 18.51
N ALA A 218 -6.82 8.42 17.64
CA ALA A 218 -6.43 9.32 16.55
C ALA A 218 -7.38 9.26 15.33
N GLY A 219 -8.46 8.45 15.37
CA GLY A 219 -9.48 8.42 14.32
C GLY A 219 -9.27 7.37 13.22
N ALA A 220 -8.29 6.46 13.35
CA ALA A 220 -8.23 5.30 12.46
C ALA A 220 -9.52 4.48 12.56
N GLN A 221 -9.88 3.77 11.50
CA GLN A 221 -11.14 3.01 11.42
C GLN A 221 -10.91 1.49 11.30
N ALA A 222 -9.66 1.07 11.08
CA ALA A 222 -9.30 -0.34 11.00
C ALA A 222 -7.86 -0.58 11.43
N PHE A 223 -7.60 -1.80 11.90
CA PHE A 223 -6.34 -2.22 12.46
C PHE A 223 -6.04 -3.67 12.10
N LYS A 224 -4.88 -3.95 11.50
CA LYS A 224 -4.40 -5.32 11.28
C LYS A 224 -2.99 -5.48 11.84
N ASN A 225 -2.71 -6.66 12.36
CA ASN A 225 -1.42 -6.99 12.95
C ASN A 225 -0.83 -8.27 12.37
N LYS A 226 0.51 -8.30 12.32
CA LYS A 226 1.29 -9.49 12.00
C LYS A 226 2.73 -9.27 12.44
N SER A 227 3.31 -10.26 13.09
CA SER A 227 4.73 -10.20 13.45
C SER A 227 5.65 -10.38 12.23
N LEU A 228 6.95 -10.28 12.48
CA LEU A 228 8.00 -10.40 11.48
C LEU A 228 8.01 -11.80 10.83
N ASN A 229 8.06 -11.83 9.51
CA ASN A 229 7.94 -13.08 8.73
C ASN A 229 9.19 -13.49 7.96
N TYR A 230 10.14 -12.56 7.77
CA TYR A 230 11.29 -12.74 6.88
C TYR A 230 12.61 -12.91 7.63
N TYR A 231 12.70 -12.33 8.83
CA TYR A 231 13.90 -12.24 9.64
C TYR A 231 13.56 -12.53 11.11
N GLU A 232 14.58 -12.59 11.96
CA GLU A 232 14.41 -12.68 13.42
C GLU A 232 14.79 -11.35 14.06
N TRP A 233 14.03 -10.90 15.06
CA TRP A 233 14.20 -9.57 15.68
C TRP A 233 15.63 -9.34 16.21
N ASN A 234 16.19 -10.32 16.91
CA ASN A 234 17.56 -10.28 17.44
C ASN A 234 18.64 -10.11 16.35
N LYS A 235 18.39 -10.57 15.11
CA LYS A 235 19.33 -10.46 13.98
C LYS A 235 19.24 -9.14 13.24
N ILE A 236 18.22 -8.33 13.49
CA ILE A 236 17.98 -7.06 12.79
C ILE A 236 17.91 -5.85 13.73
N LYS A 237 18.00 -6.08 15.04
CA LYS A 237 18.13 -5.02 16.03
C LYS A 237 19.53 -4.42 15.95
N ASN A 238 19.62 -3.10 15.87
CA ASN A 238 20.87 -2.34 15.89
C ASN A 238 21.90 -2.68 14.79
N ILE A 239 21.47 -3.34 13.71
CA ILE A 239 22.34 -3.56 12.55
C ILE A 239 22.47 -2.30 11.71
N ASN A 240 23.52 -2.23 10.89
CA ASN A 240 23.54 -1.28 9.79
C ASN A 240 22.49 -1.73 8.75
N PRO A 241 21.48 -0.91 8.41
CA PRO A 241 20.42 -1.31 7.48
C PRO A 241 20.92 -1.59 6.07
N LEU A 242 22.14 -1.18 5.71
CA LEU A 242 22.74 -1.44 4.40
C LEU A 242 23.36 -2.83 4.28
N ASP A 243 23.63 -3.48 5.42
CA ASP A 243 24.27 -4.80 5.45
C ASP A 243 23.34 -5.88 4.90
N PRO A 244 23.88 -6.89 4.19
CA PRO A 244 23.09 -8.02 3.69
C PRO A 244 22.36 -8.77 4.82
N LEU A 245 21.15 -9.25 4.54
CA LEU A 245 20.38 -10.08 5.45
C LEU A 245 19.96 -11.40 4.79
N SER A 246 20.19 -12.50 5.51
CA SER A 246 19.68 -13.82 5.13
C SER A 246 18.28 -14.01 5.71
N ARG A 247 17.41 -14.69 4.94
CA ARG A 247 16.08 -15.06 5.45
C ARG A 247 16.22 -16.08 6.57
N SER A 248 15.42 -15.93 7.62
CA SER A 248 15.30 -17.01 8.60
C SER A 248 14.49 -18.17 8.03
N LYS A 249 14.89 -19.40 8.39
CA LYS A 249 14.16 -20.63 8.10
C LYS A 249 13.05 -20.89 9.12
N THR A 250 13.16 -20.33 10.32
CA THR A 250 12.18 -20.44 11.40
C THR A 250 11.25 -19.23 11.36
N LYS A 251 9.96 -19.49 11.17
CA LYS A 251 8.91 -18.46 11.10
C LYS A 251 8.04 -18.56 12.34
N THR A 252 8.24 -17.71 13.33
CA THR A 252 7.25 -17.46 14.38
C THR A 252 6.33 -16.35 13.89
N ASN A 253 5.31 -16.73 13.12
CA ASN A 253 4.29 -15.78 12.70
C ASN A 253 3.29 -15.59 13.84
N ILE A 254 3.62 -14.68 14.76
CA ILE A 254 2.68 -14.26 15.81
C ILE A 254 1.65 -13.36 15.12
N HIS A 255 0.42 -13.84 15.11
CA HIS A 255 -0.75 -13.18 14.59
C HIS A 255 -1.80 -13.28 15.68
N ILE A 256 -2.34 -12.14 16.11
CA ILE A 256 -3.30 -12.07 17.21
C ILE A 256 -4.66 -11.79 16.60
N PRO A 257 -5.52 -12.81 16.38
CA PRO A 257 -6.79 -12.63 15.68
C PRO A 257 -7.76 -11.71 16.42
N SER A 258 -7.74 -11.74 17.77
CA SER A 258 -8.60 -10.91 18.62
C SER A 258 -8.30 -9.41 18.52
N LEU A 259 -7.14 -9.02 17.99
CA LEU A 259 -6.75 -7.64 17.75
C LEU A 259 -6.69 -7.32 16.26
N ILE A 260 -7.44 -8.05 15.43
CA ILE A 260 -7.68 -7.66 14.06
C ILE A 260 -9.04 -7.00 14.05
N ILE A 261 -9.06 -5.77 13.58
CA ILE A 261 -10.28 -5.07 13.22
C ILE A 261 -10.10 -4.76 11.76
N LYS A 262 -10.55 -5.66 10.89
CA LYS A 262 -10.70 -5.27 9.50
C LYS A 262 -11.78 -4.19 9.49
N SER A 263 -11.57 -3.21 8.64
CA SER A 263 -12.65 -2.31 8.28
C SER A 263 -13.82 -3.18 7.83
N GLY A 264 -14.89 -3.28 8.62
CA GLY A 264 -16.03 -4.17 8.32
C GLY A 264 -16.13 -5.55 9.01
N GLU A 265 -15.47 -5.83 10.15
CA GLU A 265 -15.82 -7.02 10.97
C GLU A 265 -16.67 -6.60 12.20
N ASP A 266 -17.90 -7.08 12.49
CA ASP A 266 -18.98 -7.65 11.66
C ASP A 266 -20.06 -6.55 11.44
N ILE A 267 -20.51 -6.29 10.20
CA ILE A 267 -21.79 -5.56 9.98
C ILE A 267 -22.72 -6.29 9.00
N LEU A 268 -22.25 -7.24 8.18
CA LEU A 268 -23.15 -8.04 7.35
C LEU A 268 -22.70 -9.50 7.27
N PRO A 269 -23.66 -10.45 7.19
CA PRO A 269 -23.36 -11.86 7.07
C PRO A 269 -22.44 -12.10 5.88
N HIS A 270 -21.62 -13.16 5.98
CA HIS A 270 -20.84 -13.70 4.87
C HIS A 270 -21.76 -14.00 3.68
N SER A 271 -22.02 -12.99 2.84
CA SER A 271 -22.72 -13.20 1.60
C SER A 271 -21.70 -13.73 0.61
N THR A 272 -22.00 -14.90 0.07
CA THR A 272 -21.27 -15.41 -1.07
C THR A 272 -21.84 -14.77 -2.31
N LYS A 273 -21.00 -14.06 -3.08
CA LYS A 273 -21.42 -13.48 -4.35
C LYS A 273 -20.71 -14.08 -5.52
N THR A 274 -21.46 -14.29 -6.58
CA THR A 274 -20.93 -14.66 -7.89
C THR A 274 -20.42 -13.39 -8.56
N VAL A 275 -19.10 -13.25 -8.62
CA VAL A 275 -18.42 -12.09 -9.19
C VAL A 275 -17.49 -12.52 -10.30
N LEU A 276 -17.29 -11.63 -11.27
CA LEU A 276 -16.43 -11.89 -12.42
C LEU A 276 -14.95 -11.70 -12.03
N LEU A 277 -14.21 -12.77 -11.77
CA LEU A 277 -12.81 -12.73 -11.33
C LEU A 277 -11.85 -13.30 -12.37
N PRO A 278 -10.54 -12.99 -12.31
CA PRO A 278 -9.55 -13.66 -13.13
C PRO A 278 -9.61 -15.18 -12.98
N LYS A 279 -9.59 -15.91 -14.10
CA LYS A 279 -9.63 -17.39 -14.09
C LYS A 279 -8.62 -17.99 -13.11
N LYS A 280 -9.08 -18.86 -12.20
CA LYS A 280 -8.20 -19.59 -11.29
C LYS A 280 -7.32 -20.55 -12.09
N ARG A 281 -6.01 -20.35 -12.00
CA ARG A 281 -5.00 -21.11 -12.75
C ARG A 281 -4.88 -22.55 -12.24
N LYS A 282 -4.82 -23.54 -13.13
CA LYS A 282 -4.35 -24.89 -12.76
C LYS A 282 -2.82 -24.88 -12.62
N ARG A 283 -2.27 -25.63 -11.65
CA ARG A 283 -0.82 -25.65 -11.31
C ARG A 283 0.00 -26.22 -12.47
N LYS A 284 0.31 -25.41 -13.49
CA LYS A 284 1.28 -25.57 -14.62
C LYS A 284 0.94 -24.68 -15.83
N GLU A 285 -0.24 -24.05 -15.90
CA GLU A 285 -0.61 -23.19 -17.02
C GLU A 285 0.24 -21.90 -17.07
N LYS A 286 0.56 -21.43 -18.29
CA LYS A 286 1.17 -20.11 -18.52
C LYS A 286 0.15 -19.03 -18.09
N PHE A 287 0.63 -17.92 -17.52
CA PHE A 287 -0.26 -16.82 -17.15
C PHE A 287 -1.04 -16.34 -18.37
N ILE A 288 -2.37 -16.42 -18.31
CA ILE A 288 -3.21 -15.70 -19.28
C ILE A 288 -2.97 -14.23 -19.00
N ASN A 289 -2.37 -13.55 -19.97
CA ASN A 289 -2.07 -12.14 -19.87
C ASN A 289 -3.36 -11.35 -20.07
N TRP A 290 -4.17 -11.21 -19.01
CA TRP A 290 -5.39 -10.42 -19.03
C TRP A 290 -5.10 -8.93 -19.27
N SER A 291 -3.83 -8.52 -19.28
CA SER A 291 -3.41 -7.20 -19.77
C SER A 291 -3.58 -7.01 -21.28
N VAL A 292 -4.04 -8.00 -22.06
CA VAL A 292 -4.00 -7.91 -23.54
C VAL A 292 -5.37 -8.02 -24.20
N LYS A 293 -6.42 -8.55 -23.57
CA LYS A 293 -7.78 -8.56 -24.16
C LYS A 293 -8.89 -8.39 -23.12
N PRO A 294 -9.74 -7.35 -23.23
CA PRO A 294 -11.01 -7.28 -22.52
C PRO A 294 -11.83 -8.55 -22.76
N GLY A 295 -12.38 -9.14 -21.70
CA GLY A 295 -13.29 -10.30 -21.76
C GLY A 295 -12.67 -11.71 -21.79
N ALA A 296 -11.42 -11.90 -22.22
CA ALA A 296 -10.88 -13.24 -22.47
C ALA A 296 -10.33 -14.01 -21.24
N GLY A 297 -10.23 -13.36 -20.07
CA GLY A 297 -9.51 -13.88 -18.91
C GLY A 297 -10.30 -13.96 -17.60
N LEU A 298 -11.60 -13.70 -17.64
CA LEU A 298 -12.46 -13.67 -16.45
C LEU A 298 -13.41 -14.86 -16.43
N GLU A 299 -13.78 -15.32 -15.24
CA GLU A 299 -14.84 -16.30 -15.01
C GLU A 299 -15.66 -15.88 -13.80
N LEU A 300 -16.95 -16.24 -13.80
CA LEU A 300 -17.79 -16.07 -12.63
C LEU A 300 -17.31 -17.02 -11.53
N GLN A 301 -17.00 -16.47 -10.36
CA GLN A 301 -16.59 -17.21 -9.19
C GLN A 301 -17.41 -16.76 -8.00
N THR A 302 -17.88 -17.73 -7.22
CA THR A 302 -18.47 -17.47 -5.91
C THR A 302 -17.34 -17.23 -4.91
N VAL A 303 -17.30 -16.03 -4.33
CA VAL A 303 -16.32 -15.69 -3.28
C VAL A 303 -17.01 -15.09 -2.07
N SER A 304 -16.38 -15.28 -0.90
CA SER A 304 -16.73 -14.51 0.29
C SER A 304 -16.37 -13.06 0.03
N VAL A 305 -17.38 -12.20 0.18
CA VAL A 305 -17.20 -10.77 0.09
C VAL A 305 -16.75 -10.26 1.47
N ALA A 306 -15.66 -9.50 1.49
CA ALA A 306 -15.29 -8.71 2.66
C ALA A 306 -15.44 -7.24 2.27
N ASP A 307 -16.37 -6.51 2.91
CA ASP A 307 -16.31 -5.05 2.89
C ASP A 307 -15.05 -4.64 3.63
N MET A 308 -14.24 -3.82 2.98
CA MET A 308 -13.03 -3.26 3.58
C MET A 308 -13.32 -1.82 4.04
N GLY A 309 -14.56 -1.61 4.49
CA GLY A 309 -15.23 -0.34 4.79
C GLY A 309 -15.26 0.63 3.63
N TYR A 310 -15.43 0.12 2.41
CA TYR A 310 -15.66 0.94 1.23
C TYR A 310 -17.15 1.29 1.09
N LEU A 311 -18.07 0.43 1.52
CA LEU A 311 -19.52 0.72 1.39
C LEU A 311 -19.96 1.87 2.27
N SER A 312 -19.53 1.87 3.53
CA SER A 312 -20.01 2.81 4.53
C SER A 312 -19.54 4.25 4.28
N ILE A 313 -18.50 4.42 3.45
CA ILE A 313 -17.86 5.70 3.18
C ILE A 313 -18.01 6.17 1.73
N ASN A 314 -18.60 5.35 0.85
CA ASN A 314 -18.62 5.61 -0.59
C ASN A 314 -20.01 5.44 -1.19
N SER A 315 -20.43 6.42 -1.99
CA SER A 315 -21.68 6.39 -2.74
C SER A 315 -21.64 5.49 -3.99
N ILE A 316 -20.47 4.97 -4.36
CA ILE A 316 -20.30 4.10 -5.52
C ILE A 316 -20.62 2.65 -5.18
N ASP A 317 -21.53 2.05 -5.95
CA ASP A 317 -21.72 0.60 -5.96
C ASP A 317 -20.51 -0.08 -6.58
N TRP A 318 -19.67 -0.67 -5.73
CA TRP A 318 -18.46 -1.34 -6.15
C TRP A 318 -18.72 -2.68 -6.85
N GLY A 319 -19.95 -3.19 -6.87
CA GLY A 319 -20.35 -4.41 -7.58
C GLY A 319 -19.93 -5.73 -6.93
N TYR A 320 -18.99 -5.71 -5.97
CA TYR A 320 -18.64 -6.87 -5.14
C TYR A 320 -19.23 -6.81 -3.74
N LEU A 321 -19.71 -5.66 -3.29
CA LEU A 321 -20.01 -5.35 -1.89
C LEU A 321 -21.50 -5.23 -1.53
N LYS A 322 -22.43 -5.62 -2.40
CA LYS A 322 -23.84 -5.63 -2.00
C LYS A 322 -24.20 -6.80 -1.08
#